data_AF-A0A2Z6SBE3-F1
#
_entry.id   AF-A0A2Z6SBE3-F1
#
_cell.length_a   1.000
_cell.length_b   1.000
_cell.length_c   1.000
_cell.angle_alpha   90.00
_cell.angle_beta   90.00
_cell.angle_gamma   90.00
#
_symmetry.space_group_name_H-M   'P 1'
#
loop_
_entity.id
_entity.type
_entity.pdbx_description
1 polymer ?
#
loop_
_entity_poly.entity_id
_entity_poly.type
_entity_poly.pdbx_seq_one_letter_code
_entity_poly.pdbx_strand_id
1 'polypeptide(L)'
;MFIQYFSKILIWFSNRTGKESLAQRIVNLSNPVSDFRIFLRFYGLLPLIQWMIHIEHHPPKSSLLLHIERIQNFIMILYYPFEHIWWLAYHKVISISDERMNKIGIWSCRFWAAYVILQFSHLAIEWKLYKIRSRDIIKKVDGDEDDIRKEKRVIKKTRERIIRDTFINIGYLPLTVHWSIENSTFPDIGVGIFGTLAAFYQLVGAWKSANE
;
A
#
# COMPACT_ATOMS: atom_id res chain seq x y z
N MET A 1 7.56 -5.10 5.44
CA MET A 1 6.29 -5.74 5.02
C MET A 1 6.45 -7.24 4.75
N PHE A 2 7.44 -7.66 3.94
CA PHE A 2 7.54 -9.08 3.52
C PHE A 2 7.66 -10.05 4.70
N ILE A 3 8.63 -9.83 5.60
CA ILE A 3 8.84 -10.68 6.79
C ILE A 3 7.55 -10.80 7.61
N GLN A 4 6.89 -9.67 7.92
CA GLN A 4 5.66 -9.64 8.71
C GLN A 4 4.56 -10.57 8.17
N TYR A 5 4.25 -10.48 6.88
CA TYR A 5 3.14 -11.24 6.31
C TYR A 5 3.53 -12.67 5.93
N PHE A 6 4.74 -12.87 5.41
CA PHE A 6 5.21 -14.22 5.08
C PHE A 6 5.34 -15.09 6.33
N SER A 7 5.73 -14.50 7.47
CA SER A 7 5.74 -15.18 8.77
C SER A 7 4.39 -15.78 9.15
N LYS A 8 3.25 -15.15 8.82
CA LYS A 8 1.92 -15.74 9.10
C LYS A 8 1.69 -17.04 8.34
N ILE A 9 2.20 -17.16 7.11
CA ILE A 9 2.13 -18.39 6.32
C ILE A 9 2.99 -19.48 6.96
N LEU A 10 4.22 -19.14 7.37
CA LEU A 10 5.14 -20.07 8.01
C LEU A 10 4.63 -20.54 9.38
N ILE A 11 4.03 -19.64 10.17
CA ILE A 11 3.38 -19.97 11.47
C ILE A 11 2.24 -20.95 11.24
N TRP A 12 1.35 -20.67 10.28
CA TRP A 12 0.24 -21.56 9.94
C TRP A 12 0.72 -22.96 9.54
N PHE A 13 1.74 -23.03 8.67
CA PHE A 13 2.33 -24.31 8.25
C PHE A 13 3.03 -25.05 9.40
N SER A 14 3.76 -24.33 10.25
CA SER A 14 4.45 -24.91 11.41
C SER A 14 3.46 -25.52 12.41
N ASN A 15 2.35 -24.83 12.70
CA ASN A 15 1.29 -25.35 13.55
C ASN A 15 0.62 -26.60 12.96
N ARG A 16 0.37 -26.61 11.64
CA ARG A 16 -0.21 -27.78 10.94
C ARG A 16 0.71 -29.01 10.93
N THR A 17 2.01 -28.81 11.11
CA THR A 17 3.02 -29.88 11.12
C THR A 17 3.50 -30.24 12.52
N GLY A 18 2.84 -29.76 13.58
CA GLY A 18 3.21 -30.04 14.97
C GLY A 18 4.48 -29.35 15.45
N LYS A 19 4.99 -28.35 14.72
CA LYS A 19 6.23 -27.62 15.03
C LYS A 19 5.94 -26.33 15.81
N GLU A 20 5.28 -26.45 16.95
CA GLU A 20 4.83 -25.30 17.76
C GLU A 20 5.99 -24.41 18.25
N SER A 21 7.13 -25.01 18.61
CA SER A 21 8.31 -24.26 19.04
C SER A 21 8.90 -23.38 17.93
N LEU A 22 8.85 -23.86 16.67
CA LEU A 22 9.27 -23.07 15.51
C LEU A 22 8.26 -21.95 15.23
N ALA A 23 6.97 -22.23 15.31
CA ALA A 23 5.91 -21.23 15.16
C ALA A 23 6.11 -20.08 16.16
N GLN A 24 6.36 -20.39 17.43
CA GLN A 24 6.60 -19.38 18.46
C GLN A 24 7.86 -18.55 18.20
N ARG A 25 8.95 -19.16 17.73
CA ARG A 25 10.17 -18.42 17.34
C ARG A 25 9.88 -17.44 16.21
N ILE A 26 9.06 -17.82 15.24
CA ILE A 26 8.67 -16.95 14.12
C ILE A 26 7.79 -15.80 14.63
N VAL A 27 6.85 -16.06 15.56
CA VAL A 27 6.03 -15.02 16.22
C VAL A 27 6.93 -13.99 16.92
N ASN A 28 7.93 -14.47 17.68
CA ASN A 28 8.86 -13.61 18.40
C ASN A 28 9.67 -12.69 17.46
N LEU A 29 9.90 -13.10 16.22
CA LEU A 29 10.50 -12.24 15.18
C LEU A 29 9.48 -11.32 14.51
N SER A 30 8.28 -11.81 14.18
CA SER A 30 7.30 -11.04 13.40
C SER A 30 6.66 -9.90 14.19
N ASN A 31 6.47 -10.06 15.50
CA ASN A 31 5.86 -9.06 16.35
C ASN A 31 6.64 -7.73 16.39
N PRO A 32 7.95 -7.72 16.73
CA PRO A 32 8.71 -6.47 16.72
C PRO A 32 8.83 -5.85 15.33
N VAL A 33 8.87 -6.66 14.26
CA VAL A 33 8.86 -6.14 12.87
C VAL A 33 7.54 -5.42 12.57
N SER A 34 6.41 -5.99 12.98
CA SER A 34 5.09 -5.37 12.80
C SER A 34 5.00 -4.06 13.57
N ASP A 35 5.42 -4.06 14.83
CA ASP A 35 5.36 -2.90 15.71
C ASP A 35 6.26 -1.76 15.23
N PHE A 36 7.53 -2.05 14.95
CA PHE A 36 8.50 -1.09 14.42
C PHE A 36 8.01 -0.42 13.14
N ARG A 37 7.31 -1.15 12.27
CA ARG A 37 6.73 -0.58 11.05
C ARG A 37 5.67 0.48 11.34
N ILE A 38 4.83 0.29 12.37
CA ILE A 38 3.84 1.31 12.75
C ILE A 38 4.55 2.52 13.34
N PHE A 39 5.54 2.29 14.19
CA PHE A 39 6.37 3.35 14.75
C PHE A 39 7.08 4.18 13.66
N LEU A 40 7.65 3.56 12.63
CA LEU A 40 8.26 4.28 11.50
C LEU A 40 7.27 5.14 10.72
N ARG A 41 5.96 4.82 10.72
CA ARG A 41 4.96 5.61 10.01
C ARG A 41 4.69 6.97 10.65
N PHE A 42 5.22 7.27 11.83
CA PHE A 42 5.26 8.64 12.36
C PHE A 42 6.01 9.59 11.42
N TYR A 43 7.07 9.12 10.76
CA TYR A 43 7.77 9.87 9.72
C TYR A 43 6.99 9.94 8.40
N GLY A 44 5.91 9.18 8.24
CA GLY A 44 5.09 9.12 7.02
C GLY A 44 4.31 10.40 6.72
N LEU A 45 4.12 11.28 7.70
CA LEU A 45 3.46 12.57 7.51
C LEU A 45 4.28 13.52 6.62
N LEU A 46 5.62 13.46 6.69
CA LEU A 46 6.47 14.33 5.87
C LEU A 46 6.38 13.99 4.38
N PRO A 47 6.54 12.73 3.93
CA PRO A 47 6.28 12.33 2.55
C PRO A 47 4.86 12.64 2.09
N LEU A 48 3.85 12.54 2.98
CA LEU A 48 2.48 12.92 2.65
C LEU A 48 2.38 14.40 2.30
N ILE A 49 2.94 15.29 3.13
CA ILE A 49 2.95 16.74 2.86
C ILE A 49 3.72 17.04 1.57
N GLN A 50 4.86 16.38 1.35
CA GLN A 50 5.62 16.50 0.10
C GLN A 50 4.77 16.09 -1.10
N TRP A 51 4.01 15.00 -1.00
CA TRP A 51 3.12 14.55 -2.07
C TRP A 51 1.98 15.55 -2.33
N MET A 52 1.34 16.07 -1.27
CA MET A 52 0.32 17.12 -1.39
C MET A 52 0.85 18.35 -2.13
N ILE A 53 2.04 18.83 -1.77
CA ILE A 53 2.66 19.98 -2.45
C ILE A 53 3.03 19.63 -3.89
N HIS A 54 3.52 18.41 -4.13
CA HIS A 54 3.97 17.96 -5.43
C HIS A 54 2.83 17.95 -6.46
N ILE A 55 1.66 17.40 -6.12
CA ILE A 55 0.53 17.30 -7.07
C ILE A 55 -0.05 18.66 -7.44
N GLU A 56 0.10 19.68 -6.59
CA GLU A 56 -0.35 21.04 -6.89
C GLU A 56 0.60 21.76 -7.85
N HIS A 57 1.91 21.57 -7.68
CA HIS A 57 2.93 22.16 -8.56
C HIS A 57 3.11 21.37 -9.87
N HIS A 58 2.79 20.08 -9.86
CA HIS A 58 2.96 19.18 -11.01
C HIS A 58 1.66 18.39 -11.25
N PRO A 59 0.55 19.07 -11.58
CA PRO A 59 -0.74 18.41 -11.68
C PRO A 59 -0.74 17.35 -12.79
N PRO A 60 -1.43 16.21 -12.56
CA PRO A 60 -1.59 15.20 -13.59
C PRO A 60 -2.36 15.77 -14.80
N LYS A 61 -2.15 15.16 -15.97
CA LYS A 61 -2.84 15.55 -17.21
C LYS A 61 -4.37 15.46 -17.14
N SER A 62 -4.92 14.72 -16.16
CA SER A 62 -6.35 14.58 -15.95
C SER A 62 -6.77 15.33 -14.70
N SER A 63 -7.71 16.27 -14.84
CA SER A 63 -8.31 16.96 -13.69
C SER A 63 -8.98 15.98 -12.73
N LEU A 64 -9.67 14.95 -13.24
CA LEU A 64 -10.26 13.91 -12.40
C LEU A 64 -9.21 13.19 -11.54
N LEU A 65 -8.03 12.91 -12.12
CA LEU A 65 -6.93 12.28 -11.39
C LEU A 65 -6.42 13.19 -10.25
N LEU A 66 -6.27 14.49 -10.51
CA LEU A 66 -5.89 15.47 -9.48
C LEU A 66 -6.89 15.50 -8.32
N HIS A 67 -8.20 15.47 -8.61
CA HIS A 67 -9.22 15.44 -7.54
C HIS A 67 -9.15 14.15 -6.73
N ILE A 68 -8.93 13.00 -7.38
CA ILE A 68 -8.74 11.72 -6.67
C ILE A 68 -7.52 11.79 -5.75
N GLU A 69 -6.38 12.28 -6.23
CA GLU A 69 -5.16 12.41 -5.43
C GLU A 69 -5.34 13.38 -4.25
N ARG A 70 -6.08 14.49 -4.43
CA ARG A 70 -6.44 15.39 -3.33
C ARG A 70 -7.32 14.71 -2.27
N ILE A 71 -8.33 13.93 -2.70
CA ILE A 71 -9.19 13.18 -1.77
C ILE A 71 -8.38 12.10 -1.05
N GLN A 72 -7.49 11.40 -1.75
CA GLN A 72 -6.58 10.43 -1.15
C GLN A 72 -5.69 11.08 -0.08
N ASN A 73 -5.09 12.24 -0.38
CA ASN A 73 -4.31 13.01 0.58
C ASN A 73 -5.14 13.41 1.82
N PHE A 74 -6.36 13.90 1.60
CA PHE A 74 -7.26 14.25 2.70
C PHE A 74 -7.60 13.03 3.59
N ILE A 75 -7.86 11.88 2.98
CA ILE A 75 -8.08 10.62 3.72
C ILE A 75 -6.83 10.25 4.53
N MET A 76 -5.63 10.43 3.99
CA MET A 76 -4.38 10.12 4.70
C MET A 76 -4.11 11.07 5.87
N ILE A 77 -4.54 12.34 5.78
CA ILE A 77 -4.52 13.29 6.92
C ILE A 77 -5.38 12.79 8.08
N LEU A 78 -6.48 12.08 7.81
CA LEU A 78 -7.32 11.47 8.85
C LEU A 78 -6.75 10.13 9.32
N TYR A 79 -6.23 9.32 8.41
CA TYR A 79 -5.67 8.01 8.69
C TYR A 79 -4.53 8.04 9.72
N TYR A 80 -3.51 8.87 9.47
CA TYR A 80 -2.27 8.84 10.25
C TYR A 80 -2.47 9.23 11.72
N PRO A 81 -3.17 10.32 12.06
CA PRO A 81 -3.44 10.66 13.46
C PRO A 81 -4.19 9.55 14.19
N PHE A 82 -5.19 8.92 13.57
CA PHE A 82 -5.92 7.81 14.20
C PHE A 82 -4.99 6.62 14.45
N GLU A 83 -4.13 6.28 13.47
CA GLU A 83 -3.15 5.20 13.63
C GLU A 83 -2.14 5.51 14.75
N HIS A 84 -1.64 6.74 14.81
CA HIS A 84 -0.66 7.18 15.80
C HIS A 84 -1.26 7.18 17.20
N ILE A 85 -2.48 7.69 17.37
CA ILE A 85 -3.21 7.65 18.65
C ILE A 85 -3.45 6.21 19.07
N TRP A 86 -3.88 5.33 18.15
CA TRP A 86 -4.04 3.90 18.44
C TRP A 86 -2.72 3.27 18.92
N TRP A 87 -1.61 3.54 18.23
CA TRP A 87 -0.30 2.97 18.59
C TRP A 87 0.18 3.48 19.96
N LEU A 88 0.04 4.77 20.24
CA LEU A 88 0.38 5.36 21.55
C LEU A 88 -0.47 4.77 22.68
N ALA A 89 -1.76 4.55 22.45
CA ALA A 89 -2.67 3.94 23.42
C ALA A 89 -2.35 2.45 23.64
N TYR A 90 -2.03 1.72 22.55
CA TYR A 90 -1.64 0.31 22.60
C TYR A 90 -0.41 0.10 23.48
N HIS A 91 0.58 0.99 23.38
CA HIS A 91 1.79 1.00 24.22
C HIS A 91 1.63 1.72 25.56
N LYS A 92 0.40 2.12 25.92
CA LYS A 92 0.08 2.80 27.19
C LYS A 92 0.87 4.11 27.43
N VAL A 93 1.31 4.75 26.35
CA VAL A 93 1.92 6.10 26.40
C VAL A 93 0.86 7.16 26.71
N ILE A 94 -0.36 6.94 26.21
CA ILE A 94 -1.54 7.75 26.56
C ILE A 94 -2.63 6.85 27.16
N SER A 95 -3.40 7.39 28.09
CA SER A 95 -4.47 6.65 28.76
C SER A 95 -5.78 6.80 28.00
N ILE A 96 -6.18 5.75 27.28
CA ILE A 96 -7.45 5.62 26.56
C ILE A 96 -8.04 4.25 26.90
N SER A 97 -9.36 4.17 27.10
CA SER A 97 -10.03 2.89 27.34
C SER A 97 -9.91 1.96 26.13
N ASP A 98 -9.86 0.64 26.35
CA ASP A 98 -9.70 -0.33 25.26
C ASP A 98 -10.84 -0.24 24.23
N GLU A 99 -12.06 0.07 24.65
CA GLU A 99 -13.20 0.31 23.74
C GLU A 99 -12.94 1.49 22.79
N ARG A 100 -12.43 2.62 23.31
CA ARG A 100 -12.11 3.80 22.51
C ARG A 100 -10.91 3.54 21.61
N MET A 101 -9.86 2.87 22.12
CA MET A 101 -8.70 2.46 21.34
C MET A 101 -9.13 1.60 20.14
N ASN A 102 -9.98 0.59 20.36
CA ASN A 102 -10.49 -0.27 19.29
C ASN A 102 -11.24 0.54 18.23
N LYS A 103 -12.17 1.43 18.64
CA LYS A 103 -12.90 2.31 17.72
C LYS A 103 -11.96 3.17 16.86
N ILE A 104 -10.92 3.74 17.48
CA ILE A 104 -9.91 4.55 16.77
C ILE A 104 -9.16 3.68 15.73
N GLY A 105 -8.73 2.48 16.11
CA GLY A 105 -8.04 1.56 15.20
C GLY A 105 -8.90 1.16 13.99
N ILE A 106 -10.19 0.91 14.21
CA ILE A 106 -11.14 0.58 13.14
C ILE A 106 -11.35 1.74 12.19
N TRP A 107 -11.54 2.95 12.70
CA TRP A 107 -11.67 4.14 11.85
C TRP A 107 -10.41 4.43 11.05
N SER A 108 -9.22 4.24 11.65
CA SER A 108 -7.96 4.27 10.90
C SER A 108 -8.00 3.28 9.72
N CYS A 109 -8.36 2.02 9.98
CA CYS A 109 -8.44 1.02 8.91
C CYS A 109 -9.49 1.34 7.84
N ARG A 110 -10.61 1.98 8.20
CA ARG A 110 -11.63 2.45 7.25
C ARG A 110 -11.10 3.55 6.33
N PHE A 111 -10.33 4.51 6.85
CA PHE A 111 -9.65 5.50 6.01
C PHE A 111 -8.68 4.83 5.05
N TRP A 112 -7.91 3.85 5.53
CA TRP A 112 -7.04 3.09 4.64
C TRP A 112 -7.80 2.30 3.57
N ALA A 113 -8.92 1.67 3.91
CA ALA A 113 -9.78 0.99 2.95
C ALA A 113 -10.32 1.95 1.89
N ALA A 114 -10.79 3.13 2.30
CA ALA A 114 -11.25 4.18 1.39
C ALA A 114 -10.13 4.64 0.43
N TYR A 115 -8.91 4.81 0.94
CA TYR A 115 -7.73 5.11 0.11
C TYR A 115 -7.48 4.02 -0.94
N VAL A 116 -7.50 2.75 -0.55
CA VAL A 116 -7.25 1.61 -1.46
C VAL A 116 -8.32 1.54 -2.55
N ILE A 117 -9.59 1.80 -2.21
CA ILE A 117 -10.67 1.88 -3.20
C ILE A 117 -10.41 2.99 -4.22
N LEU A 118 -10.04 4.19 -3.76
CA LEU A 118 -9.66 5.30 -4.65
C LEU A 118 -8.43 4.97 -5.50
N GLN A 119 -7.50 4.18 -4.96
CA GLN A 119 -6.31 3.77 -5.71
C GLN A 119 -6.67 2.90 -6.92
N PHE A 120 -7.72 2.09 -6.87
CA PHE A 120 -8.22 1.39 -8.06
C PHE A 120 -8.78 2.37 -9.10
N SER A 121 -9.51 3.41 -8.69
CA SER A 121 -9.98 4.46 -9.60
C SER A 121 -8.82 5.24 -10.22
N HIS A 122 -7.82 5.60 -9.43
CA HIS A 122 -6.56 6.21 -9.89
C HIS A 122 -5.91 5.34 -10.98
N LEU A 123 -5.65 4.07 -10.68
CA LEU A 123 -4.97 3.14 -11.59
C LEU A 123 -5.78 2.89 -12.87
N ALA A 124 -7.11 2.87 -12.79
CA ALA A 124 -7.97 2.74 -13.96
C ALA A 124 -7.85 3.95 -14.90
N ILE A 125 -7.79 5.16 -14.35
CA ILE A 125 -7.58 6.40 -15.13
C ILE A 125 -6.18 6.41 -15.74
N GLU A 126 -5.15 6.09 -14.96
CA GLU A 126 -3.78 5.98 -15.46
C GLU A 126 -3.66 4.95 -16.58
N TRP A 127 -4.34 3.81 -16.46
CA TRP A 127 -4.38 2.78 -17.51
C TRP A 127 -5.03 3.28 -18.80
N LYS A 128 -6.12 4.06 -18.70
CA LYS A 128 -6.76 4.70 -19.85
C LYS A 128 -5.81 5.69 -20.53
N LEU A 129 -5.15 6.55 -19.77
CA LEU A 129 -4.18 7.53 -20.28
C LEU A 129 -2.96 6.83 -20.92
N TYR A 130 -2.46 5.79 -20.27
CA TYR A 130 -1.40 4.93 -20.79
C TYR A 130 -1.77 4.34 -22.15
N LYS A 131 -2.99 3.78 -22.30
CA LYS A 131 -3.44 3.18 -23.58
C LYS A 131 -3.49 4.21 -24.70
N ILE A 132 -3.96 5.42 -24.43
CA ILE A 132 -3.99 6.51 -25.41
C ILE A 132 -2.56 6.85 -25.85
N ARG A 133 -1.69 7.17 -24.89
CA ARG A 133 -0.30 7.54 -25.18
C ARG A 133 0.50 6.43 -25.88
N SER A 134 0.26 5.18 -25.50
CA SER A 134 0.88 4.00 -26.11
C SER A 134 0.50 3.88 -27.59
N ARG A 135 -0.78 4.11 -27.93
CA ARG A 135 -1.24 4.12 -29.33
C ARG A 135 -0.63 5.26 -30.13
N ASP A 136 -0.52 6.46 -29.54
CA ASP A 136 0.05 7.63 -30.20
C ASP A 136 1.52 7.39 -30.57
N ILE A 137 2.29 6.80 -29.66
CA ILE A 137 3.71 6.47 -29.88
C ILE A 137 3.90 5.38 -30.93
N ILE A 138 3.03 4.37 -30.98
CA ILE A 138 3.08 3.33 -32.03
C ILE A 138 2.83 3.92 -33.42
N LYS A 139 1.98 4.95 -33.51
CA LYS A 139 1.63 5.63 -34.76
C LYS A 139 2.62 6.71 -35.18
N LYS A 140 3.58 7.09 -34.33
CA LYS A 140 4.64 8.04 -34.71
C LYS A 140 5.54 7.37 -35.76
N VAL A 141 5.48 7.89 -36.98
CA VAL A 141 6.32 7.47 -38.12
C VAL A 141 7.49 8.43 -38.32
N ASP A 142 7.32 9.70 -37.95
CA ASP A 142 8.36 10.74 -37.97
C ASP A 142 8.90 11.03 -36.57
N GLY A 143 10.21 11.30 -36.49
CA GLY A 143 10.91 11.71 -35.28
C GLY A 143 12.31 11.08 -35.17
N ASP A 144 13.13 11.63 -34.27
CA ASP A 144 14.42 11.05 -33.93
C ASP A 144 14.24 9.63 -33.34
N GLU A 145 14.97 8.66 -33.88
CA GLU A 145 14.86 7.24 -33.51
C GLU A 145 15.19 7.03 -32.03
N ASP A 146 16.16 7.78 -31.51
CA ASP A 146 16.56 7.72 -30.11
C ASP A 146 15.47 8.26 -29.17
N ASP A 147 14.78 9.33 -29.55
CA ASP A 147 13.65 9.87 -28.79
C ASP A 147 12.44 8.94 -28.81
N ILE A 148 12.12 8.33 -29.96
CA ILE A 148 11.09 7.30 -30.06
C ILE A 148 11.45 6.10 -29.16
N ARG A 149 12.72 5.70 -29.12
CA ARG A 149 13.21 4.63 -28.25
C ARG A 149 13.08 4.97 -26.78
N LYS A 150 13.40 6.20 -26.36
CA LYS A 150 13.18 6.69 -24.99
C LYS A 150 11.70 6.68 -24.63
N GLU A 151 10.82 7.19 -25.49
CA GLU A 151 9.37 7.18 -25.26
C GLU A 151 8.81 5.76 -25.10
N LYS A 152 9.23 4.81 -25.95
CA LYS A 152 8.85 3.39 -25.84
C LYS A 152 9.31 2.79 -24.50
N ARG A 153 10.52 3.12 -24.03
CA ARG A 153 11.01 2.69 -22.71
C ARG A 153 10.15 3.25 -21.57
N VAL A 154 9.79 4.53 -21.64
CA VAL A 154 8.90 5.17 -20.65
C VAL A 154 7.53 4.47 -20.63
N ILE A 155 6.93 4.22 -21.80
CA ILE A 155 5.65 3.48 -21.90
C ILE A 155 5.74 2.09 -21.27
N LYS A 156 6.81 1.34 -21.58
CA LYS A 156 7.02 0.02 -20.98
C LYS A 156 7.09 0.11 -19.44
N LYS A 157 7.89 1.05 -18.91
CA LYS A 157 8.01 1.28 -17.47
C LYS A 157 6.68 1.69 -16.83
N THR A 158 5.92 2.58 -17.46
CA THR A 158 4.57 2.98 -17.00
C THR A 158 3.64 1.79 -16.92
N ARG A 159 3.62 0.91 -17.94
CA ARG A 159 2.81 -0.31 -17.92
C ARG A 159 3.18 -1.22 -16.75
N GLU A 160 4.46 -1.48 -16.57
CA GLU A 160 4.97 -2.34 -15.50
C GLU A 160 4.63 -1.77 -14.12
N ARG A 161 4.74 -0.45 -13.96
CA ARG A 161 4.34 0.28 -12.74
C ARG A 161 2.85 0.08 -12.45
N ILE A 162 1.96 0.39 -13.40
CA ILE A 162 0.50 0.28 -13.20
C ILE A 162 0.10 -1.16 -12.83
N ILE A 163 0.65 -2.16 -13.52
CA ILE A 163 0.35 -3.58 -13.25
C ILE A 163 0.80 -3.95 -11.83
N ARG A 164 2.03 -3.61 -11.46
CA ARG A 164 2.56 -3.90 -10.12
C ARG A 164 1.73 -3.21 -9.04
N ASP A 165 1.45 -1.92 -9.20
CA ASP A 165 0.67 -1.14 -8.23
C ASP A 165 -0.77 -1.70 -8.12
N THR A 166 -1.32 -2.25 -9.21
CA THR A 166 -2.60 -2.99 -9.17
C THR A 166 -2.52 -4.23 -8.29
N PHE A 167 -1.48 -5.06 -8.46
CA PHE A 167 -1.30 -6.26 -7.62
C PHE A 167 -1.06 -5.93 -6.15
N ILE A 168 -0.35 -4.83 -5.86
CA ILE A 168 -0.19 -4.32 -4.49
C ILE A 168 -1.56 -4.04 -3.88
N ASN A 169 -2.44 -3.34 -4.59
CA ASN A 169 -3.77 -2.98 -4.09
C ASN A 169 -4.74 -4.17 -4.05
N ILE A 170 -4.61 -5.16 -4.95
CA ILE A 170 -5.31 -6.45 -4.84
C ILE A 170 -4.93 -7.17 -3.55
N GLY A 171 -3.64 -7.13 -3.18
CA GLY A 171 -3.18 -7.65 -1.90
C GLY A 171 -3.71 -6.85 -0.70
N TYR A 172 -3.79 -5.52 -0.79
CA TYR A 172 -4.26 -4.71 0.33
C TYR A 172 -5.77 -4.73 0.54
N LEU A 173 -6.57 -4.78 -0.52
CA LEU A 173 -8.03 -4.66 -0.44
C LEU A 173 -8.70 -5.59 0.60
N PRO A 174 -8.47 -6.92 0.59
CA PRO A 174 -9.10 -7.79 1.59
C PRO A 174 -8.60 -7.51 3.01
N LEU A 175 -7.35 -7.06 3.16
CA LEU A 175 -6.76 -6.74 4.46
C LEU A 175 -7.39 -5.48 5.05
N THR A 176 -7.52 -4.42 4.25
CA THR A 176 -8.12 -3.17 4.69
C THR A 176 -9.59 -3.34 5.02
N VAL A 177 -10.31 -4.19 4.28
CA VAL A 177 -11.70 -4.55 4.61
C VAL A 177 -11.76 -5.34 5.92
N HIS A 178 -10.91 -6.36 6.07
CA HIS A 178 -10.85 -7.17 7.29
C HIS A 178 -10.64 -6.31 8.55
N TRP A 179 -9.66 -5.42 8.54
CA TRP A 179 -9.34 -4.58 9.71
C TRP A 179 -10.33 -3.43 9.94
N SER A 180 -11.25 -3.18 9.01
CA SER A 180 -12.29 -2.14 9.13
C SER A 180 -13.57 -2.60 9.84
N ILE A 181 -13.64 -3.87 10.25
CA ILE A 181 -14.85 -4.53 10.79
C ILE A 181 -14.55 -5.09 12.18
N GLU A 182 -15.38 -4.74 13.17
CA GLU A 182 -15.20 -5.04 14.61
C GLU A 182 -15.09 -6.53 14.97
N ASN A 183 -15.59 -7.44 14.12
CA ASN A 183 -15.57 -8.88 14.35
C ASN A 183 -15.34 -9.66 13.05
N SER A 184 -14.37 -9.24 12.24
CA SER A 184 -14.12 -9.90 10.97
C SER A 184 -13.60 -11.33 11.15
N THR A 185 -14.18 -12.28 10.42
CA THR A 185 -13.82 -13.71 10.43
C THR A 185 -12.74 -14.07 9.40
N PHE A 186 -12.07 -13.06 8.82
CA PHE A 186 -11.04 -13.31 7.82
C PHE A 186 -9.87 -14.10 8.42
N PRO A 187 -9.43 -15.19 7.77
CA PRO A 187 -8.45 -16.09 8.37
C PRO A 187 -7.05 -15.48 8.39
N ASP A 188 -6.29 -15.79 9.45
CA ASP A 188 -4.90 -15.32 9.62
C ASP A 188 -3.97 -15.72 8.48
N ILE A 189 -4.16 -16.92 7.93
CA ILE A 189 -3.43 -17.38 6.74
C ILE A 189 -3.77 -16.51 5.51
N GLY A 190 -5.01 -16.03 5.40
CA GLY A 190 -5.43 -15.08 4.37
C GLY A 190 -4.67 -13.75 4.53
N VAL A 191 -4.53 -13.25 5.76
CA VAL A 191 -3.70 -12.06 6.03
C VAL A 191 -2.27 -12.27 5.58
N GLY A 192 -1.71 -13.46 5.82
CA GLY A 192 -0.39 -13.85 5.34
C GLY A 192 -0.27 -13.86 3.81
N ILE A 193 -1.21 -14.49 3.10
CA ILE A 193 -1.20 -14.62 1.63
C ILE A 193 -1.29 -13.25 0.96
N PHE A 194 -2.34 -12.49 1.26
CA PHE A 194 -2.59 -11.21 0.60
C PHE A 194 -1.56 -10.14 1.00
N GLY A 195 -1.10 -10.17 2.25
CA GLY A 195 -0.03 -9.29 2.72
C GLY A 195 1.31 -9.62 2.06
N THR A 196 1.61 -10.91 1.85
CA THR A 196 2.82 -11.35 1.13
C THR A 196 2.77 -10.91 -0.32
N LEU A 197 1.62 -11.04 -1.00
CA LEU A 197 1.42 -10.56 -2.37
C LEU A 197 1.75 -9.07 -2.47
N ALA A 198 1.15 -8.24 -1.61
CA ALA A 198 1.39 -6.80 -1.60
C ALA A 198 2.86 -6.47 -1.31
N ALA A 199 3.46 -7.14 -0.32
CA ALA A 199 4.84 -6.91 0.07
C ALA A 199 5.86 -7.34 -1.01
N PHE A 200 5.59 -8.44 -1.70
CA PHE A 200 6.43 -8.94 -2.78
C PHE A 200 6.49 -7.95 -3.94
N TYR A 201 5.33 -7.46 -4.40
CA TYR A 201 5.31 -6.48 -5.49
C TYR A 201 5.90 -5.13 -5.08
N GLN A 202 5.78 -4.70 -3.81
CA GLN A 202 6.52 -3.55 -3.30
C GLN A 202 8.04 -3.76 -3.37
N LEU A 203 8.53 -4.95 -2.97
CA LEU A 203 9.95 -5.29 -3.03
C LEU A 203 10.46 -5.28 -4.48
N VAL A 204 9.70 -5.85 -5.42
CA VAL A 204 10.02 -5.80 -6.85
C VAL A 204 10.08 -4.36 -7.36
N GLY A 205 9.17 -3.50 -6.92
CA GLY A 205 9.16 -2.07 -7.27
C GLY A 205 10.40 -1.34 -6.75
N ALA A 206 10.75 -1.55 -5.48
CA ALA A 206 11.94 -0.97 -4.88
C ALA A 206 13.22 -1.47 -5.57
N TRP A 207 13.33 -2.78 -5.83
CA TRP A 207 14.48 -3.38 -6.51
C TRP A 207 14.68 -2.83 -7.93
N LYS A 208 13.60 -2.69 -8.70
CA LYS A 208 13.69 -2.09 -10.04
C LYS A 208 14.12 -0.63 -9.98
N SER A 209 13.57 0.15 -9.05
CA SER A 209 13.90 1.58 -8.92
C SER A 209 15.36 1.81 -8.49
N ALA A 210 15.98 0.86 -7.78
CA ALA A 210 17.37 0.95 -7.35
C ALA A 210 18.39 0.53 -8.43
N ASN A 211 17.95 -0.19 -9.48
CA ASN A 211 18.80 -0.66 -10.57
C ASN A 211 18.55 0.10 -11.88
N GLU A 212 17.90 1.25 -11.79
CA GLU A 212 17.65 2.20 -12.88
C GLU A 212 18.51 3.45 -12.72
#